data_AF-A0A561C2E0-F1
#
_entry.id   AF-A0A561C2E0-F1
#
_cell.length_a   1.000
_cell.length_b   1.000
_cell.length_c   1.000
_cell.angle_alpha   90.00
_cell.angle_beta   90.00
_cell.angle_gamma   90.00
#
_symmetry.space_group_name_H-M   'P 1'
#
loop_
_entity.id
_entity.type
_entity.pdbx_description
1 polymer ?
#
loop_
_entity_poly.entity_id
_entity_poly.type
_entity_poly.pdbx_seq_one_letter_code
_entity_poly.pdbx_strand_id
1 'polypeptide(L)'
;MEHIVFLTGRLAQASLTRVLAGIEAAPFTWEVREIGLQVAALMTADMIRRRVAAPVFTEAEGEGAAPRRADRIMVPGRCRGDVEALSLHFGVPVERGPQELKDLPRHFNRSARAVDLSEYEVAIFAEIVDAPRLSVAQIIERAQQLAADGANVIDLGCLPETRFDHLSESVQALKAAGFQVSVDSSDAQELLLGGKAGADYLLSLTLDTLWIADEVAATPVLIPRVPADEASLYAAVEQMQRRGRAFLADSILDPIPFGLTASIVRYHRLRERFPDAPIMLGVGNLTELTEADTSGINAVLFGIAAELNVAAVLTTQVSQHARRAVSEADWARRIMHAAARNATLPKGMSDALMTVHAKHPFPDTPEEIGEIASQVRDPNFRVQISPLGLHVYNRDGMRLAQGAFELWPQLRLQDDADHAFYMGVELARAEIAWQLGKRYVQDQPLDWGCAAPRPAEDLARWCAPGTTMKTSKKSSAAETGATSTTAAPSPS
;
A
#
# COMPACT_ATOMS: atom_id res chain seq x y z
N MET A 1 -30.72 -25.27 -5.42
CA MET A 1 -29.57 -24.40 -5.10
C MET A 1 -29.78 -23.90 -3.67
N GLU A 2 -28.78 -24.09 -2.81
CA GLU A 2 -28.85 -23.69 -1.40
C GLU A 2 -29.20 -22.19 -1.27
N HIS A 3 -30.03 -21.82 -0.29
CA HIS A 3 -30.29 -20.43 0.08
C HIS A 3 -29.69 -20.08 1.43
N ILE A 4 -28.82 -19.10 1.44
CA ILE A 4 -28.13 -18.63 2.65
C ILE A 4 -28.63 -17.25 3.02
N VAL A 5 -29.13 -17.13 4.26
CA VAL A 5 -29.56 -15.84 4.82
C VAL A 5 -28.42 -15.26 5.64
N PHE A 6 -27.88 -14.13 5.19
CA PHE A 6 -26.78 -13.46 5.88
C PHE A 6 -27.31 -12.39 6.84
N LEU A 7 -27.06 -12.55 8.13
CA LEU A 7 -27.45 -11.57 9.14
C LEU A 7 -26.34 -10.54 9.34
N THR A 8 -26.70 -9.26 9.35
CA THR A 8 -25.74 -8.16 9.48
C THR A 8 -26.29 -6.97 10.27
N GLY A 9 -25.43 -5.96 10.49
CA GLY A 9 -25.81 -4.65 11.00
C GLY A 9 -25.81 -3.58 9.89
N ARG A 10 -26.42 -2.44 10.16
CA ARG A 10 -26.67 -1.36 9.19
C ARG A 10 -25.42 -0.90 8.43
N LEU A 11 -24.29 -0.70 9.11
CA LEU A 11 -23.05 -0.24 8.47
C LEU A 11 -22.44 -1.26 7.51
N ALA A 12 -22.71 -2.55 7.74
CA ALA A 12 -22.11 -3.64 6.99
C ALA A 12 -23.00 -4.15 5.84
N GLN A 13 -24.26 -3.73 5.75
CA GLN A 13 -25.23 -4.22 4.78
C GLN A 13 -24.78 -3.99 3.34
N ALA A 14 -24.49 -2.74 2.95
CA ALA A 14 -24.07 -2.42 1.59
C ALA A 14 -22.77 -3.14 1.19
N SER A 15 -21.80 -3.23 2.11
CA SER A 15 -20.54 -3.92 1.89
C SER A 15 -20.74 -5.43 1.69
N LEU A 16 -21.57 -6.07 2.52
CA LEU A 16 -21.87 -7.50 2.42
C LEU A 16 -22.61 -7.83 1.11
N THR A 17 -23.62 -7.05 0.74
CA THR A 17 -24.33 -7.20 -0.54
C THR A 17 -23.37 -7.13 -1.72
N ARG A 18 -22.43 -6.16 -1.71
CA ARG A 18 -21.44 -6.02 -2.79
C ARG A 18 -20.47 -7.19 -2.84
N VAL A 19 -19.98 -7.66 -1.70
CA VAL A 19 -19.09 -8.82 -1.64
C VAL A 19 -19.79 -10.05 -2.18
N LEU A 20 -21.02 -10.33 -1.74
CA LEU A 20 -21.81 -11.46 -2.21
C LEU A 20 -22.12 -11.39 -3.71
N ALA A 21 -22.46 -10.21 -4.23
CA ALA A 21 -22.63 -9.97 -5.66
C ALA A 21 -21.32 -10.12 -6.46
N GLY A 22 -20.17 -9.91 -5.82
CA GLY A 22 -18.84 -10.07 -6.41
C GLY A 22 -18.27 -11.49 -6.35
N ILE A 23 -18.99 -12.47 -5.75
CA ILE A 23 -18.58 -13.87 -5.77
C ILE A 23 -18.89 -14.45 -7.15
N GLU A 24 -17.85 -14.69 -7.97
CA GLU A 24 -18.01 -15.33 -9.27
C GLU A 24 -18.58 -16.75 -9.14
N ALA A 25 -19.64 -17.04 -9.91
CA ALA A 25 -20.31 -18.34 -9.96
C ALA A 25 -20.65 -18.90 -8.56
N ALA A 26 -21.32 -18.08 -7.72
CA ALA A 26 -21.77 -18.51 -6.41
C ALA A 26 -22.64 -19.79 -6.54
N PRO A 27 -22.29 -20.90 -5.85
CA PRO A 27 -23.06 -22.15 -5.91
C PRO A 27 -24.35 -22.11 -5.08
N PHE A 28 -24.71 -20.93 -4.56
CA PHE A 28 -25.83 -20.68 -3.68
C PHE A 28 -26.56 -19.39 -4.09
N THR A 29 -27.81 -19.28 -3.67
CA THR A 29 -28.58 -18.04 -3.65
C THR A 29 -28.50 -17.41 -2.26
N TRP A 30 -28.65 -16.10 -2.15
CA TRP A 30 -28.47 -15.40 -0.90
C TRP A 30 -29.41 -14.22 -0.74
N GLU A 31 -29.65 -13.84 0.50
CA GLU A 31 -30.28 -12.57 0.88
C GLU A 31 -29.57 -11.99 2.11
N VAL A 32 -29.65 -10.67 2.29
CA VAL A 32 -29.00 -9.96 3.41
C VAL A 32 -30.06 -9.34 4.30
N ARG A 33 -30.03 -9.65 5.60
CA ARG A 33 -30.97 -9.12 6.60
C ARG A 33 -30.26 -8.30 7.67
N GLU A 34 -30.66 -7.03 7.79
CA GLU A 34 -30.28 -6.14 8.88
C GLU A 34 -31.20 -6.42 10.09
N ILE A 35 -30.63 -6.66 11.27
CA ILE A 35 -31.41 -7.09 12.46
C ILE A 35 -31.49 -6.01 13.56
N GLY A 36 -31.54 -4.74 13.16
CA GLY A 36 -31.72 -3.56 14.01
C GLY A 36 -30.49 -3.12 14.82
N LEU A 37 -29.27 -3.36 14.33
CA LEU A 37 -28.02 -2.96 15.00
C LEU A 37 -27.10 -2.17 14.07
N GLN A 38 -26.33 -1.23 14.63
CA GLN A 38 -25.39 -0.42 13.84
C GLN A 38 -24.18 -1.23 13.35
N VAL A 39 -23.52 -1.95 14.25
CA VAL A 39 -22.23 -2.63 13.99
C VAL A 39 -22.36 -4.15 14.12
N ALA A 40 -22.18 -4.88 13.01
CA ALA A 40 -22.32 -6.34 12.94
C ALA A 40 -21.42 -7.11 13.93
N ALA A 41 -20.24 -6.58 14.28
CA ALA A 41 -19.29 -7.21 15.21
C ALA A 41 -19.79 -7.28 16.66
N LEU A 42 -20.81 -6.51 17.03
CA LEU A 42 -21.43 -6.55 18.37
C LEU A 42 -22.54 -7.60 18.49
N MET A 43 -22.86 -8.30 17.40
CA MET A 43 -23.93 -9.29 17.35
C MET A 43 -23.69 -10.45 18.34
N THR A 44 -24.75 -10.87 19.03
CA THR A 44 -24.74 -12.04 19.91
C THR A 44 -25.87 -13.00 19.57
N ALA A 45 -25.70 -14.27 19.93
CA ALA A 45 -26.72 -15.29 19.73
C ALA A 45 -28.08 -14.90 20.35
N ASP A 46 -28.08 -14.40 21.59
CA ASP A 46 -29.29 -13.95 22.27
C ASP A 46 -29.98 -12.76 21.59
N MET A 47 -29.23 -11.89 20.91
CA MET A 47 -29.83 -10.81 20.13
C MET A 47 -30.47 -11.35 18.85
N ILE A 48 -29.80 -12.27 18.14
CA ILE A 48 -30.35 -12.91 16.94
C ILE A 48 -31.67 -13.63 17.29
N ARG A 49 -31.67 -14.44 18.35
CA ARG A 49 -32.85 -15.18 18.82
C ARG A 49 -34.05 -14.28 19.13
N ARG A 50 -33.80 -13.07 19.65
CA ARG A 50 -34.87 -12.12 20.00
C ARG A 50 -35.37 -11.30 18.81
N ARG A 51 -34.53 -11.06 17.80
CA ARG A 51 -34.79 -10.09 16.73
C ARG A 51 -35.11 -10.72 15.38
N VAL A 52 -34.79 -11.99 15.19
CA VAL A 52 -35.09 -12.74 13.96
C VAL A 52 -36.23 -13.71 14.25
N ALA A 53 -37.31 -13.62 13.49
CA ALA A 53 -38.46 -14.51 13.64
C ALA A 53 -38.12 -15.94 13.20
N ALA A 54 -38.56 -16.93 13.98
CA ALA A 54 -38.51 -18.34 13.62
C ALA A 54 -39.89 -18.81 13.14
N PRO A 55 -40.00 -19.60 12.04
CA PRO A 55 -38.92 -20.05 11.15
C PRO A 55 -38.41 -18.94 10.22
N VAL A 56 -37.15 -19.04 9.79
CA VAL A 56 -36.57 -18.12 8.80
C VAL A 56 -36.97 -18.55 7.39
N PHE A 57 -37.87 -17.80 6.77
CA PHE A 57 -38.28 -17.93 5.37
C PHE A 57 -37.66 -16.84 4.53
N THR A 58 -37.29 -17.12 3.28
CA THR A 58 -36.80 -16.16 2.29
C THR A 58 -37.80 -15.03 2.05
N GLU A 59 -37.31 -13.83 1.77
CA GLU A 59 -38.17 -12.76 1.26
C GLU A 59 -38.68 -13.15 -0.14
N ALA A 60 -39.96 -12.92 -0.41
CA ALA A 60 -40.55 -13.25 -1.71
C ALA A 60 -40.10 -12.20 -2.74
N GLU A 61 -39.12 -12.53 -3.57
CA GLU A 61 -38.72 -11.68 -4.70
C GLU A 61 -39.51 -12.05 -5.97
N GLY A 62 -40.43 -11.16 -6.38
CA GLY A 62 -41.22 -11.27 -7.61
C GLY A 62 -42.68 -11.71 -7.42
N GLU A 63 -43.58 -11.18 -8.25
CA GLU A 63 -45.01 -11.56 -8.26
C GLU A 63 -45.15 -13.07 -8.54
N GLY A 64 -45.49 -13.84 -7.50
CA GLY A 64 -45.76 -15.28 -7.58
C GLY A 64 -44.71 -16.22 -6.96
N ALA A 65 -43.60 -15.71 -6.41
CA ALA A 65 -42.64 -16.55 -5.69
C ALA A 65 -43.14 -16.87 -4.27
N ALA A 66 -43.36 -18.16 -3.96
CA ALA A 66 -43.73 -18.59 -2.62
C ALA A 66 -42.52 -18.49 -1.67
N PRO A 67 -42.67 -17.93 -0.45
CA PRO A 67 -41.61 -17.92 0.56
C PRO A 67 -41.14 -19.36 0.83
N ARG A 68 -39.83 -19.62 0.66
CA ARG A 68 -39.24 -20.91 1.00
C ARG A 68 -38.47 -20.80 2.30
N ARG A 69 -38.28 -21.91 3.01
CA ARG A 69 -37.43 -21.91 4.21
C ARG A 69 -35.97 -21.69 3.80
N ALA A 70 -35.22 -20.94 4.60
CA ALA A 70 -33.78 -20.82 4.43
C ALA A 70 -33.12 -22.20 4.59
N ASP A 71 -32.08 -22.48 3.80
CA ASP A 71 -31.31 -23.72 3.93
C ASP A 71 -30.21 -23.56 5.00
N ARG A 72 -29.65 -22.35 5.13
CA ARG A 72 -28.62 -21.99 6.12
C ARG A 72 -28.70 -20.52 6.51
N ILE A 73 -28.30 -20.20 7.74
CA ILE A 73 -28.14 -18.82 8.22
C ILE A 73 -26.66 -18.57 8.49
N MET A 74 -26.11 -17.50 7.94
CA MET A 74 -24.74 -17.09 8.21
C MET A 74 -24.71 -15.81 9.03
N VAL A 75 -23.99 -15.85 10.15
CA VAL A 75 -23.78 -14.72 11.06
C VAL A 75 -22.35 -14.19 10.92
N PRO A 76 -22.06 -12.94 11.33
CA PRO A 76 -20.69 -12.40 11.27
C PRO A 76 -19.72 -13.27 12.09
N GLY A 77 -18.48 -13.42 11.62
CA GLY A 77 -17.49 -14.27 12.30
C GLY A 77 -17.18 -13.86 13.75
N ARG A 78 -17.40 -12.58 14.09
CA ARG A 78 -17.25 -12.04 15.46
C ARG A 78 -18.50 -12.21 16.35
N CYS A 79 -19.56 -12.86 15.86
CA CYS A 79 -20.78 -13.09 16.63
C CYS A 79 -20.51 -13.95 17.87
N ARG A 80 -20.82 -13.42 19.06
CA ARG A 80 -20.56 -14.09 20.35
C ARG A 80 -21.76 -14.94 20.79
N GLY A 81 -21.52 -16.00 21.54
CA GLY A 81 -22.55 -16.89 22.09
C GLY A 81 -22.69 -18.22 21.36
N ASP A 82 -23.70 -19.00 21.76
CA ASP A 82 -23.91 -20.35 21.26
C ASP A 82 -24.69 -20.36 19.94
N VAL A 83 -24.01 -20.78 18.88
CA VAL A 83 -24.56 -20.84 17.52
C VAL A 83 -25.25 -22.19 17.24
N GLU A 84 -24.89 -23.24 17.98
CA GLU A 84 -25.56 -24.55 17.92
C GLU A 84 -26.96 -24.44 18.52
N ALA A 85 -27.09 -23.72 19.65
CA ALA A 85 -28.38 -23.38 20.23
C ALA A 85 -29.29 -22.58 19.27
N LEU A 86 -28.72 -21.68 18.45
CA LEU A 86 -29.47 -20.99 17.40
C LEU A 86 -29.90 -21.94 16.28
N SER A 87 -29.04 -22.87 15.90
CA SER A 87 -29.34 -23.88 14.87
C SER A 87 -30.52 -24.75 15.29
N LEU A 88 -30.56 -25.16 16.57
CA LEU A 88 -31.70 -25.86 17.16
C LEU A 88 -32.95 -24.98 17.19
N HIS A 89 -32.82 -23.69 17.54
CA HIS A 89 -33.96 -22.76 17.62
C HIS A 89 -34.62 -22.50 16.26
N PHE A 90 -33.84 -22.25 15.21
CA PHE A 90 -34.36 -21.98 13.87
C PHE A 90 -34.62 -23.26 13.04
N GLY A 91 -34.06 -24.39 13.49
CA GLY A 91 -34.14 -25.70 12.85
C GLY A 91 -33.43 -25.75 11.49
N VAL A 92 -32.44 -24.88 11.27
CA VAL A 92 -31.56 -24.81 10.10
C VAL A 92 -30.14 -24.53 10.59
N PRO A 93 -29.08 -25.00 9.91
CA PRO A 93 -27.71 -24.70 10.29
C PRO A 93 -27.48 -23.19 10.39
N VAL A 94 -26.94 -22.76 11.53
CA VAL A 94 -26.43 -21.40 11.73
C VAL A 94 -24.92 -21.51 11.80
N GLU A 95 -24.20 -20.73 10.99
CA GLU A 95 -22.75 -20.77 10.91
C GLU A 95 -22.17 -19.38 11.04
N ARG A 96 -20.98 -19.30 11.62
CA ARG A 96 -20.17 -18.09 11.58
C ARG A 96 -19.49 -18.01 10.22
N GLY A 97 -19.70 -16.91 9.52
CA GLY A 97 -18.86 -16.54 8.39
C GLY A 97 -17.44 -16.17 8.85
N PRO A 98 -16.56 -15.75 7.92
CA PRO A 98 -15.25 -15.25 8.28
C PRO A 98 -15.37 -14.01 9.19
N GLN A 99 -14.31 -13.73 9.94
CA GLN A 99 -14.26 -12.55 10.80
C GLN A 99 -14.38 -11.25 10.00
N GLU A 100 -14.00 -11.27 8.72
CA GLU A 100 -14.01 -10.12 7.83
C GLU A 100 -14.82 -10.44 6.57
N LEU A 101 -15.71 -9.52 6.17
CA LEU A 101 -16.61 -9.72 5.02
C LEU A 101 -15.86 -10.02 3.72
N LYS A 102 -14.72 -9.36 3.49
CA LYS A 102 -13.90 -9.54 2.30
C LYS A 102 -13.29 -10.94 2.15
N ASP A 103 -13.24 -11.72 3.23
CA ASP A 103 -12.74 -13.10 3.21
C ASP A 103 -13.87 -14.08 2.89
N LEU A 104 -15.11 -13.59 2.71
CA LEU A 104 -16.27 -14.40 2.38
C LEU A 104 -16.14 -15.14 1.05
N PRO A 105 -15.57 -14.56 -0.03
CA PRO A 105 -15.24 -15.34 -1.22
C PRO A 105 -14.33 -16.52 -0.89
N ARG A 106 -13.25 -16.31 -0.13
CA ARG A 106 -12.33 -17.39 0.27
C ARG A 106 -12.99 -18.43 1.17
N HIS A 107 -13.90 -18.01 2.05
CA HIS A 107 -14.71 -18.92 2.86
C HIS A 107 -15.54 -19.88 1.99
N PHE A 108 -15.94 -19.45 0.80
CA PHE A 108 -16.59 -20.29 -0.21
C PHE A 108 -15.62 -20.83 -1.29
N ASN A 109 -14.31 -20.83 -1.04
CA ASN A 109 -13.25 -21.23 -1.97
C ASN A 109 -13.27 -20.45 -3.31
N ARG A 110 -13.56 -19.16 -3.26
CA ARG A 110 -13.58 -18.23 -4.39
C ARG A 110 -12.59 -17.07 -4.19
N SER A 111 -12.02 -16.57 -5.28
CA SER A 111 -11.22 -15.34 -5.28
C SER A 111 -12.12 -14.11 -5.17
N ALA A 112 -11.74 -13.16 -4.31
CA ALA A 112 -12.32 -11.82 -4.36
C ALA A 112 -11.85 -11.12 -5.64
N ARG A 113 -12.74 -10.39 -6.32
CA ARG A 113 -12.34 -9.56 -7.47
C ARG A 113 -11.31 -8.51 -7.01
N ALA A 114 -10.19 -8.41 -7.73
CA ALA A 114 -9.17 -7.42 -7.46
C ALA A 114 -9.77 -6.01 -7.58
N VAL A 115 -9.48 -5.14 -6.60
CA VAL A 115 -9.89 -3.74 -6.62
C VAL A 115 -8.96 -2.99 -7.58
N ASP A 116 -9.53 -2.24 -8.51
CA ASP A 116 -8.75 -1.37 -9.38
C ASP A 116 -8.20 -0.19 -8.57
N LEU A 117 -6.88 -0.01 -8.61
CA LEU A 117 -6.13 1.04 -7.90
C LEU A 117 -5.37 1.95 -8.89
N SER A 118 -5.76 1.91 -10.18
CA SER A 118 -5.16 2.77 -11.21
C SER A 118 -5.57 4.23 -11.06
N GLU A 119 -6.78 4.49 -10.56
CA GLU A 119 -7.36 5.82 -10.36
C GLU A 119 -6.96 6.45 -9.02
N TYR A 120 -6.82 7.78 -9.02
CA TYR A 120 -6.61 8.63 -7.84
C TYR A 120 -7.01 10.08 -8.16
N GLU A 121 -7.36 10.87 -7.14
CA GLU A 121 -7.69 12.30 -7.27
C GLU A 121 -6.66 13.23 -6.61
N VAL A 122 -6.02 12.80 -5.52
CA VAL A 122 -5.06 13.62 -4.77
C VAL A 122 -3.75 13.73 -5.56
N ALA A 123 -3.38 14.94 -5.97
CA ALA A 123 -2.09 15.21 -6.58
C ALA A 123 -0.95 15.18 -5.54
N ILE A 124 0.21 14.64 -5.90
CA ILE A 124 1.40 14.63 -5.05
C ILE A 124 2.39 15.68 -5.56
N PHE A 125 2.68 16.65 -4.70
CA PHE A 125 3.77 17.62 -4.83
C PHE A 125 4.95 17.03 -4.07
N ALA A 126 6.02 16.69 -4.79
CA ALA A 126 7.22 16.12 -4.19
C ALA A 126 8.32 17.18 -4.18
N GLU A 127 8.74 17.57 -2.98
CA GLU A 127 9.69 18.65 -2.77
C GLU A 127 11.14 18.18 -2.90
N ILE A 128 11.92 18.99 -3.61
CA ILE A 128 13.38 19.01 -3.57
C ILE A 128 13.79 20.14 -2.62
N VAL A 129 13.87 19.83 -1.33
CA VAL A 129 13.98 20.80 -0.21
C VAL A 129 15.22 21.69 -0.29
N ASP A 130 16.32 21.20 -0.86
CA ASP A 130 17.59 21.92 -0.96
C ASP A 130 17.97 22.27 -2.41
N ALA A 131 16.96 22.53 -3.25
CA ALA A 131 17.14 22.82 -4.68
C ALA A 131 18.23 23.89 -4.98
N PRO A 132 18.38 25.00 -4.22
CA PRO A 132 19.45 25.97 -4.46
C PRO A 132 20.88 25.41 -4.37
N ARG A 133 21.08 24.28 -3.67
CA ARG A 133 22.39 23.64 -3.48
C ARG A 133 22.73 22.61 -4.55
N LEU A 134 21.74 22.23 -5.35
CA LEU A 134 21.89 21.26 -6.43
C LEU A 134 22.24 22.00 -7.71
N SER A 135 22.87 21.31 -8.66
CA SER A 135 22.91 21.77 -10.04
C SER A 135 21.59 21.47 -10.75
N VAL A 136 21.30 22.19 -11.84
CA VAL A 136 20.13 21.90 -12.70
C VAL A 136 20.07 20.42 -13.09
N ALA A 137 21.21 19.79 -13.42
CA ALA A 137 21.27 18.38 -13.78
C ALA A 137 20.85 17.45 -12.63
N GLN A 138 21.28 17.74 -11.40
CA GLN A 138 20.89 16.98 -10.21
C GLN A 138 19.40 17.17 -9.87
N ILE A 139 18.87 18.38 -10.08
CA ILE A 139 17.43 18.65 -9.95
C ILE A 139 16.62 17.79 -10.94
N ILE A 140 17.05 17.69 -12.20
CA ILE A 140 16.39 16.83 -13.19
C ILE A 140 16.45 15.35 -12.80
N GLU A 141 17.61 14.86 -12.34
CA GLU A 141 17.76 13.48 -11.89
C GLU A 141 16.83 13.17 -10.71
N ARG A 142 16.76 14.07 -9.73
CA ARG A 142 15.86 13.92 -8.57
C ARG A 142 14.40 13.96 -9.00
N ALA A 143 14.03 14.87 -9.90
CA ALA A 143 12.69 14.98 -10.46
C ALA A 143 12.24 13.71 -11.17
N GLN A 144 13.11 13.09 -11.97
CA GLN A 144 12.82 11.81 -12.64
C GLN A 144 12.53 10.70 -11.64
N GLN A 145 13.32 10.60 -10.57
CA GLN A 145 13.10 9.61 -9.52
C GLN A 145 11.78 9.85 -8.78
N LEU A 146 11.50 11.10 -8.40
CA LEU A 146 10.25 11.46 -7.70
C LEU A 146 9.01 11.20 -8.57
N ALA A 147 9.07 11.51 -9.86
CA ALA A 147 8.01 11.20 -10.81
C ALA A 147 7.81 9.68 -10.98
N ALA A 148 8.89 8.90 -11.05
CA ALA A 148 8.83 7.44 -11.09
C ALA A 148 8.25 6.84 -9.80
N ASP A 149 8.47 7.48 -8.65
CA ASP A 149 7.87 7.11 -7.38
C ASP A 149 6.41 7.58 -7.21
N GLY A 150 5.87 8.39 -8.14
CA GLY A 150 4.45 8.73 -8.22
C GLY A 150 4.10 10.22 -8.05
N ALA A 151 5.09 11.12 -7.99
CA ALA A 151 4.85 12.56 -7.95
C ALA A 151 4.15 13.07 -9.22
N ASN A 152 3.21 14.00 -9.07
CA ASN A 152 2.60 14.71 -10.20
C ASN A 152 3.28 16.04 -10.47
N VAL A 153 3.71 16.72 -9.40
CA VAL A 153 4.35 18.03 -9.45
C VAL A 153 5.69 17.94 -8.72
N ILE A 154 6.72 18.50 -9.34
CA ILE A 154 8.04 18.63 -8.72
C ILE A 154 8.11 20.01 -8.09
N ASP A 155 8.26 20.05 -6.78
CA ASP A 155 8.33 21.29 -6.01
C ASP A 155 9.78 21.64 -5.70
N LEU A 156 10.18 22.85 -6.06
CA LEU A 156 11.51 23.39 -5.82
C LEU A 156 11.48 24.17 -4.50
N GLY A 157 11.95 23.55 -3.43
CA GLY A 157 12.08 24.19 -2.12
C GLY A 157 13.23 25.18 -2.10
N CYS A 158 12.92 26.47 -1.92
CA CYS A 158 13.91 27.50 -1.66
C CYS A 158 14.40 27.43 -0.21
N LEU A 159 15.61 27.95 0.03
CA LEU A 159 16.23 27.97 1.35
C LEU A 159 16.24 29.40 1.90
N PRO A 160 15.88 29.61 3.18
CA PRO A 160 16.02 30.92 3.83
C PRO A 160 17.46 31.45 3.71
N GLU A 161 17.58 32.75 3.46
CA GLU A 161 18.85 33.48 3.36
C GLU A 161 19.85 32.93 2.33
N THR A 162 19.41 32.04 1.44
CA THR A 162 20.24 31.40 0.43
C THR A 162 19.69 31.74 -0.93
N ARG A 163 20.51 32.40 -1.76
CA ARG A 163 20.09 32.77 -3.12
C ARG A 163 19.94 31.53 -4.00
N PHE A 164 18.85 31.47 -4.76
CA PHE A 164 18.66 30.46 -5.79
C PHE A 164 19.02 31.03 -7.18
N ASP A 165 20.31 31.22 -7.45
CA ASP A 165 20.79 31.95 -8.64
C ASP A 165 20.35 31.32 -9.98
N HIS A 166 20.13 30.00 -10.01
CA HIS A 166 19.71 29.26 -11.20
C HIS A 166 18.23 28.81 -11.13
N LEU A 167 17.37 29.50 -10.34
CA LEU A 167 15.94 29.18 -10.22
C LEU A 167 15.23 29.15 -11.57
N SER A 168 15.37 30.21 -12.39
CA SER A 168 14.70 30.27 -13.69
C SER A 168 15.17 29.18 -14.64
N GLU A 169 16.47 28.87 -14.63
CA GLU A 169 17.05 27.80 -15.45
C GLU A 169 16.52 26.42 -15.01
N SER A 170 16.44 26.17 -13.70
CA SER A 170 15.87 24.94 -13.13
C SER A 170 14.41 24.75 -13.50
N VAL A 171 13.58 25.80 -13.36
CA VAL A 171 12.16 25.76 -13.75
C VAL A 171 12.04 25.45 -15.24
N GLN A 172 12.75 26.19 -16.10
CA GLN A 172 12.68 25.99 -17.55
C GLN A 172 13.17 24.60 -17.97
N ALA A 173 14.23 24.08 -17.36
CA ALA A 173 14.75 22.75 -17.63
C ALA A 173 13.73 21.66 -17.25
N LEU A 174 13.09 21.77 -16.07
CA LEU A 174 12.05 20.83 -15.65
C LEU A 174 10.82 20.88 -16.57
N LYS A 175 10.39 22.08 -16.96
CA LYS A 175 9.29 22.27 -17.93
C LYS A 175 9.64 21.67 -19.30
N ALA A 176 10.86 21.87 -19.78
CA ALA A 176 11.34 21.27 -21.03
C ALA A 176 11.41 19.74 -20.96
N ALA A 177 11.67 19.18 -19.78
CA ALA A 177 11.62 17.74 -19.53
C ALA A 177 10.18 17.18 -19.36
N GLY A 178 9.15 18.04 -19.43
CA GLY A 178 7.74 17.64 -19.38
C GLY A 178 7.13 17.56 -17.99
N PHE A 179 7.82 18.04 -16.95
CA PHE A 179 7.29 18.05 -15.59
C PHE A 179 6.31 19.23 -15.36
N GLN A 180 5.37 19.03 -14.44
CA GLN A 180 4.74 20.15 -13.75
C GLN A 180 5.65 20.61 -12.61
N VAL A 181 5.78 21.93 -12.47
CA VAL A 181 6.77 22.55 -11.60
C VAL A 181 6.09 23.48 -10.63
N SER A 182 6.53 23.41 -9.39
CA SER A 182 6.13 24.27 -8.30
C SER A 182 7.36 24.92 -7.68
N VAL A 183 7.21 26.13 -7.16
CA VAL A 183 8.27 26.86 -6.44
C VAL A 183 7.75 27.22 -5.06
N ASP A 184 8.44 26.76 -4.02
CA ASP A 184 8.14 27.09 -2.62
C ASP A 184 9.18 28.06 -2.07
N SER A 185 8.75 29.28 -1.78
CA SER A 185 9.60 30.30 -1.18
C SER A 185 8.78 31.27 -0.32
N SER A 186 9.42 31.79 0.72
CA SER A 186 8.90 32.93 1.48
C SER A 186 9.29 34.29 0.87
N ASP A 187 10.18 34.32 -0.12
CA ASP A 187 10.60 35.54 -0.81
C ASP A 187 9.71 35.81 -2.03
N ALA A 188 9.02 36.96 -2.02
CA ALA A 188 8.16 37.42 -3.09
C ALA A 188 8.87 37.56 -4.45
N GLN A 189 10.16 37.91 -4.47
CA GLN A 189 10.94 38.03 -5.71
C GLN A 189 11.26 36.66 -6.30
N GLU A 190 11.54 35.66 -5.47
CA GLU A 190 11.76 34.28 -5.94
C GLU A 190 10.47 33.69 -6.51
N LEU A 191 9.34 33.88 -5.83
CA LEU A 191 8.03 33.47 -6.33
C LEU A 191 7.70 34.14 -7.68
N LEU A 192 7.93 35.45 -7.79
CA LEU A 192 7.70 36.20 -9.03
C LEU A 192 8.63 35.71 -10.16
N LEU A 193 9.90 35.45 -9.85
CA LEU A 193 10.89 34.93 -10.79
C LEU A 193 10.52 33.53 -11.28
N GLY A 194 10.14 32.63 -10.36
CA GLY A 194 9.69 31.28 -10.66
C GLY A 194 8.42 31.28 -11.53
N GLY A 195 7.44 32.11 -11.18
CA GLY A 195 6.21 32.26 -11.96
C GLY A 195 6.47 32.80 -13.37
N LYS A 196 7.37 33.79 -13.53
CA LYS A 196 7.80 34.30 -14.84
C LYS A 196 8.62 33.30 -15.65
N ALA A 197 9.34 32.41 -14.98
CA ALA A 197 10.08 31.33 -15.61
C ALA A 197 9.19 30.18 -16.13
N GLY A 198 7.91 30.15 -15.72
CA GLY A 198 6.92 29.19 -16.20
C GLY A 198 6.54 28.09 -15.18
N ALA A 199 6.76 28.32 -13.89
CA ALA A 199 6.22 27.45 -12.85
C ALA A 199 4.68 27.37 -12.95
N ASP A 200 4.12 26.18 -12.71
CA ASP A 200 2.68 25.95 -12.72
C ASP A 200 2.03 26.35 -11.39
N TYR A 201 2.79 26.22 -10.29
CA TYR A 201 2.35 26.54 -8.94
C TYR A 201 3.38 27.39 -8.19
N LEU A 202 2.90 28.19 -7.25
CA LEU A 202 3.71 28.98 -6.33
C LEU A 202 3.22 28.72 -4.91
N LEU A 203 4.08 28.22 -4.03
CA LEU A 203 3.71 27.90 -2.65
C LEU A 203 3.92 29.09 -1.72
N SER A 204 3.30 28.99 -0.55
CA SER A 204 3.53 29.91 0.56
C SER A 204 3.08 31.36 0.32
N LEU A 205 2.07 31.61 -0.53
CA LEU A 205 1.49 32.95 -0.67
C LEU A 205 0.58 33.29 0.51
N THR A 206 0.82 34.45 1.11
CA THR A 206 -0.01 35.02 2.16
C THR A 206 -0.89 36.13 1.59
N LEU A 207 -1.77 36.69 2.42
CA LEU A 207 -2.56 37.86 2.06
C LEU A 207 -1.70 39.06 1.61
N ASP A 208 -0.47 39.19 2.12
CA ASP A 208 0.44 40.29 1.79
C ASP A 208 1.14 40.11 0.44
N THR A 209 1.33 38.86 0.00
CA THR A 209 2.00 38.52 -1.26
C THR A 209 1.02 38.11 -2.37
N LEU A 210 -0.28 38.14 -2.10
CA LEU A 210 -1.32 37.70 -3.04
C LEU A 210 -1.35 38.48 -4.36
N TRP A 211 -0.80 39.70 -4.39
CA TRP A 211 -0.64 40.50 -5.61
C TRP A 211 0.20 39.78 -6.69
N ILE A 212 1.10 38.87 -6.30
CA ILE A 212 1.91 38.09 -7.26
C ILE A 212 1.01 37.26 -8.19
N ALA A 213 -0.14 36.78 -7.70
CA ALA A 213 -1.07 35.98 -8.49
C ALA A 213 -1.70 36.76 -9.66
N ASP A 214 -1.59 38.10 -9.68
CA ASP A 214 -2.02 38.96 -10.77
C ASP A 214 -0.90 39.19 -11.81
N GLU A 215 0.36 38.94 -11.42
CA GLU A 215 1.55 39.17 -12.25
C GLU A 215 2.00 37.94 -13.04
N VAL A 216 1.54 36.74 -12.66
CA VAL A 216 1.95 35.47 -13.27
C VAL A 216 0.77 34.52 -13.53
N ALA A 217 0.97 33.56 -14.43
CA ALA A 217 -0.04 32.55 -14.76
C ALA A 217 -0.15 31.43 -13.71
N ALA A 218 0.87 31.25 -12.88
CA ALA A 218 0.97 30.18 -11.89
C ALA A 218 -0.20 30.19 -10.89
N THR A 219 -0.61 29.00 -10.45
CA THR A 219 -1.66 28.82 -9.44
C THR A 219 -1.06 28.96 -8.04
N PRO A 220 -1.49 29.93 -7.22
CA PRO A 220 -0.94 30.12 -5.89
C PRO A 220 -1.50 29.10 -4.89
N VAL A 221 -0.64 28.62 -3.97
CA VAL A 221 -1.03 27.96 -2.74
C VAL A 221 -1.05 29.01 -1.63
N LEU A 222 -2.23 29.19 -1.05
CA LEU A 222 -2.51 30.18 -0.03
C LEU A 222 -2.25 29.58 1.35
N ILE A 223 -1.45 30.27 2.14
CA ILE A 223 -1.18 29.94 3.55
C ILE A 223 -1.60 31.12 4.45
N PRO A 224 -1.86 30.87 5.75
CA PRO A 224 -2.08 31.96 6.69
C PRO A 224 -0.78 32.76 6.92
N ARG A 225 -0.90 34.01 7.38
CA ARG A 225 0.27 34.86 7.73
C ARG A 225 1.14 34.22 8.81
N VAL A 226 0.50 33.54 9.76
CA VAL A 226 1.11 32.69 10.78
C VAL A 226 0.24 31.44 10.95
N PRO A 227 0.77 30.27 11.34
CA PRO A 227 0.03 29.00 11.29
C PRO A 227 -1.36 28.99 11.97
N ALA A 228 -1.55 29.77 13.04
CA ALA A 228 -2.83 29.85 13.75
C ALA A 228 -3.80 30.93 13.23
N ASP A 229 -3.40 31.76 12.27
CA ASP A 229 -4.21 32.88 11.75
C ASP A 229 -5.13 32.44 10.61
N GLU A 230 -6.17 31.67 10.96
CA GLU A 230 -7.21 31.20 10.04
C GLU A 230 -7.88 32.37 9.29
N ALA A 231 -8.06 33.52 9.94
CA ALA A 231 -8.73 34.68 9.36
C ALA A 231 -8.00 35.24 8.13
N SER A 232 -6.66 35.28 8.19
CA SER A 232 -5.85 35.71 7.05
C SER A 232 -5.97 34.77 5.83
N LEU A 233 -5.99 33.46 6.07
CA LEU A 233 -6.18 32.46 5.02
C LEU A 233 -7.58 32.58 4.41
N TYR A 234 -8.62 32.71 5.24
CA TYR A 234 -9.99 32.87 4.77
C TYR A 234 -10.15 34.12 3.90
N ALA A 235 -9.54 35.24 4.30
CA ALA A 235 -9.54 36.46 3.51
C ALA A 235 -8.84 36.27 2.14
N ALA A 236 -7.73 35.53 2.09
CA ALA A 236 -7.02 35.22 0.84
C ALA A 236 -7.87 34.34 -0.08
N VAL A 237 -8.52 33.30 0.46
CA VAL A 237 -9.44 32.42 -0.28
C VAL A 237 -10.60 33.21 -0.87
N GLU A 238 -11.27 34.05 -0.07
CA GLU A 238 -12.37 34.88 -0.53
C GLU A 238 -11.95 35.88 -1.63
N GLN A 239 -10.72 36.40 -1.57
CA GLN A 239 -10.18 37.24 -2.63
C GLN A 239 -9.98 36.48 -3.94
N MET A 240 -9.40 35.28 -3.89
CA MET A 240 -9.17 34.47 -5.09
C MET A 240 -10.48 33.99 -5.73
N GLN A 241 -11.46 33.61 -4.90
CA GLN A 241 -12.82 33.28 -5.37
C GLN A 241 -13.48 34.48 -6.05
N ARG A 242 -13.41 35.68 -5.48
CA ARG A 242 -13.95 36.91 -6.09
C ARG A 242 -13.29 37.25 -7.42
N ARG A 243 -12.00 36.93 -7.57
CA ARG A 243 -11.25 37.12 -8.83
C ARG A 243 -11.52 36.01 -9.86
N GLY A 244 -12.16 34.91 -9.48
CA GLY A 244 -12.34 33.73 -10.35
C GLY A 244 -11.01 33.08 -10.74
N ARG A 245 -9.98 33.21 -9.89
CA ARG A 245 -8.64 32.67 -10.13
C ARG A 245 -8.49 31.34 -9.39
N ALA A 246 -7.86 30.36 -10.04
CA ALA A 246 -7.52 29.09 -9.39
C ALA A 246 -6.53 29.33 -8.24
N PHE A 247 -6.60 28.50 -7.21
CA PHE A 247 -5.70 28.50 -6.05
C PHE A 247 -5.72 27.11 -5.40
N LEU A 248 -4.85 26.87 -4.42
CA LEU A 248 -5.00 25.83 -3.40
C LEU A 248 -4.96 26.52 -2.03
N ALA A 249 -5.67 26.00 -1.03
CA ALA A 249 -5.63 26.52 0.34
C ALA A 249 -4.97 25.53 1.30
N ASP A 250 -4.04 26.00 2.10
CA ASP A 250 -3.30 25.20 3.08
C ASP A 250 -3.35 25.87 4.47
N SER A 251 -3.89 25.15 5.46
CA SER A 251 -3.98 25.61 6.87
C SER A 251 -2.74 25.29 7.71
N ILE A 252 -1.70 24.74 7.08
CA ILE A 252 -0.43 24.29 7.66
C ILE A 252 -0.66 23.17 8.68
N LEU A 253 -0.26 21.96 8.34
CA LEU A 253 -0.24 20.84 9.28
C LEU A 253 0.94 21.00 10.25
N ASP A 254 0.68 20.96 11.56
CA ASP A 254 1.72 21.12 12.58
C ASP A 254 2.40 19.77 12.91
N PRO A 255 3.68 19.75 13.34
CA PRO A 255 4.36 18.53 13.78
C PRO A 255 3.67 17.86 14.98
N ILE A 256 3.87 16.55 15.14
CA ILE A 256 3.50 15.82 16.36
C ILE A 256 4.65 15.88 17.39
N PRO A 257 4.39 16.09 18.70
CA PRO A 257 3.12 16.39 19.36
C PRO A 257 2.79 17.90 19.44
N PHE A 258 3.46 18.74 18.65
CA PHE A 258 3.40 20.21 18.72
C PHE A 258 2.26 20.83 17.89
N GLY A 259 1.04 20.34 18.05
CA GLY A 259 -0.14 20.98 17.46
C GLY A 259 -0.85 20.21 16.35
N LEU A 260 -0.37 19.02 15.96
CA LEU A 260 -1.00 18.18 14.92
C LEU A 260 -2.53 18.14 15.03
N THR A 261 -3.07 17.76 16.19
CA THR A 261 -4.53 17.66 16.38
C THR A 261 -5.24 19.00 16.18
N ALA A 262 -4.65 20.10 16.67
CA ALA A 262 -5.21 21.43 16.46
C ALA A 262 -5.21 21.81 14.98
N SER A 263 -4.15 21.49 14.24
CA SER A 263 -4.07 21.73 12.80
C SER A 263 -5.06 20.91 11.98
N ILE A 264 -5.32 19.65 12.34
CA ILE A 264 -6.38 18.84 11.72
C ILE A 264 -7.75 19.50 11.92
N VAL A 265 -8.02 20.04 13.11
CA VAL A 265 -9.26 20.80 13.37
C VAL A 265 -9.33 22.08 12.52
N ARG A 266 -8.20 22.77 12.27
CA ARG A 266 -8.17 23.92 11.35
C ARG A 266 -8.53 23.52 9.92
N TYR A 267 -7.98 22.43 9.40
CA TYR A 267 -8.37 21.92 8.07
C TYR A 267 -9.85 21.55 7.99
N HIS A 268 -10.40 20.94 9.04
CA HIS A 268 -11.83 20.64 9.10
C HIS A 268 -12.68 21.91 9.00
N ARG A 269 -12.36 22.95 9.78
CA ARG A 269 -13.04 24.27 9.70
C ARG A 269 -12.88 24.93 8.34
N LEU A 270 -11.70 24.83 7.72
CA LEU A 270 -11.46 25.33 6.37
C LEU A 270 -12.41 24.65 5.37
N ARG A 271 -12.54 23.31 5.42
CA ARG A 271 -13.47 22.56 4.55
C ARG A 271 -14.93 22.91 4.83
N GLU A 272 -15.34 23.06 6.09
CA GLU A 272 -16.70 23.48 6.43
C GLU A 272 -17.02 24.88 5.90
N ARG A 273 -16.07 25.81 6.01
CA ARG A 273 -16.22 27.20 5.57
C ARG A 273 -16.21 27.34 4.05
N PHE A 274 -15.37 26.58 3.37
CA PHE A 274 -15.25 26.58 1.91
C PHE A 274 -15.41 25.15 1.35
N PRO A 275 -16.65 24.64 1.23
CA PRO A 275 -16.93 23.26 0.84
C PRO A 275 -16.27 22.83 -0.48
N ASP A 276 -16.16 23.74 -1.44
CA ASP A 276 -15.63 23.47 -2.78
C ASP A 276 -14.19 23.96 -3.00
N ALA A 277 -13.55 24.56 -1.98
CA ALA A 277 -12.18 25.05 -2.15
C ALA A 277 -11.21 23.85 -2.28
N PRO A 278 -10.28 23.88 -3.25
CA PRO A 278 -9.25 22.86 -3.34
C PRO A 278 -8.23 23.06 -2.21
N ILE A 279 -8.04 22.02 -1.39
CA ILE A 279 -7.16 22.06 -0.22
C ILE A 279 -5.84 21.36 -0.56
N MET A 280 -4.73 21.93 -0.10
CA MET A 280 -3.44 21.26 -0.03
C MET A 280 -3.14 20.86 1.42
N LEU A 281 -2.50 19.70 1.61
CA LEU A 281 -2.05 19.19 2.91
C LEU A 281 -0.55 18.86 2.86
N GLY A 282 0.27 19.57 3.62
CA GLY A 282 1.67 19.20 3.83
C GLY A 282 1.82 18.06 4.85
N VAL A 283 2.40 16.93 4.46
CA VAL A 283 2.58 15.74 5.34
C VAL A 283 4.03 15.47 5.73
N GLY A 284 4.99 16.12 5.05
CA GLY A 284 6.43 15.83 5.18
C GLY A 284 6.95 15.97 6.62
N ASN A 285 6.46 16.93 7.39
CA ASN A 285 6.84 17.13 8.78
C ASN A 285 6.44 15.97 9.71
N LEU A 286 5.44 15.16 9.37
CA LEU A 286 5.06 13.98 10.15
C LEU A 286 5.88 12.76 9.75
N THR A 287 6.18 12.60 8.46
CA THR A 287 7.00 11.48 7.98
C THR A 287 8.48 11.67 8.24
N GLU A 288 8.98 12.91 8.27
CA GLU A 288 10.41 13.21 8.48
C GLU A 288 10.79 13.34 9.96
N LEU A 289 9.87 13.81 10.82
CA LEU A 289 10.17 14.15 12.22
C LEU A 289 9.56 13.16 13.22
N THR A 290 9.25 11.94 12.79
CA THR A 290 8.72 10.88 13.65
C THR A 290 9.35 9.55 13.26
N GLU A 291 10.16 8.96 14.13
CA GLU A 291 10.70 7.61 13.89
C GLU A 291 9.62 6.53 14.05
N ALA A 292 8.88 6.26 12.97
CA ALA A 292 7.96 5.14 12.84
C ALA A 292 7.81 4.75 11.36
N ASP A 293 7.21 3.61 11.06
CA ASP A 293 7.01 3.20 9.66
C ASP A 293 6.17 4.25 8.90
N THR A 294 6.81 4.97 7.98
CA THR A 294 6.21 6.07 7.22
C THR A 294 5.04 5.60 6.36
N SER A 295 5.00 4.33 5.95
CA SER A 295 3.85 3.74 5.25
C SER A 295 2.57 3.76 6.09
N GLY A 296 2.68 3.53 7.40
CA GLY A 296 1.56 3.61 8.34
C GLY A 296 1.12 5.05 8.61
N ILE A 297 2.09 5.97 8.75
CA ILE A 297 1.82 7.41 8.90
C ILE A 297 1.07 7.93 7.66
N ASN A 298 1.59 7.65 6.46
CA ASN A 298 0.98 8.00 5.19
C ASN A 298 -0.43 7.39 5.06
N ALA A 299 -0.63 6.13 5.44
CA ALA A 299 -1.96 5.51 5.40
C ALA A 299 -3.00 6.31 6.21
N VAL A 300 -2.64 6.76 7.42
CA VAL A 300 -3.55 7.54 8.27
C VAL A 300 -3.76 8.95 7.71
N LEU A 301 -2.68 9.64 7.31
CA LEU A 301 -2.77 11.01 6.79
C LEU A 301 -3.57 11.09 5.48
N PHE A 302 -3.39 10.12 4.56
CA PHE A 302 -4.19 10.07 3.34
C PHE A 302 -5.63 9.62 3.59
N GLY A 303 -5.91 8.88 4.67
CA GLY A 303 -7.27 8.63 5.13
C GLY A 303 -7.97 9.93 5.54
N ILE A 304 -7.30 10.76 6.34
CA ILE A 304 -7.78 12.10 6.71
C ILE A 304 -7.91 12.99 5.47
N ALA A 305 -6.94 12.95 4.55
CA ALA A 305 -6.99 13.71 3.30
C ALA A 305 -8.20 13.34 2.44
N ALA A 306 -8.55 12.05 2.36
CA ALA A 306 -9.74 11.58 1.65
C ALA A 306 -11.04 12.06 2.33
N GLU A 307 -11.13 12.03 3.66
CA GLU A 307 -12.28 12.56 4.41
C GLU A 307 -12.45 14.08 4.22
N LEU A 308 -11.33 14.81 4.12
CA LEU A 308 -11.31 16.25 3.88
C LEU A 308 -11.41 16.62 2.39
N ASN A 309 -11.53 15.66 1.48
CA ASN A 309 -11.54 15.87 0.03
C ASN A 309 -10.36 16.76 -0.45
N VAL A 310 -9.16 16.48 0.05
CA VAL A 310 -7.94 17.24 -0.28
C VAL A 310 -7.60 17.07 -1.76
N ALA A 311 -7.24 18.16 -2.43
CA ALA A 311 -6.88 18.15 -3.84
C ALA A 311 -5.40 17.81 -4.07
N ALA A 312 -4.53 18.18 -3.14
CA ALA A 312 -3.09 17.97 -3.25
C ALA A 312 -2.42 17.68 -1.91
N VAL A 313 -1.35 16.88 -1.92
CA VAL A 313 -0.48 16.65 -0.78
C VAL A 313 0.94 17.09 -1.13
N LEU A 314 1.56 17.86 -0.24
CA LEU A 314 2.99 18.17 -0.28
C LEU A 314 3.76 17.19 0.60
N THR A 315 4.75 16.51 0.03
CA THR A 315 5.60 15.54 0.74
C THR A 315 7.06 15.70 0.33
N THR A 316 7.95 15.20 1.17
CA THR A 316 9.41 15.35 1.02
C THR A 316 10.10 14.00 1.19
N GLN A 317 11.33 13.90 0.69
CA GLN A 317 12.22 12.75 0.88
C GLN A 317 13.65 13.22 1.14
N VAL A 318 13.86 13.81 2.32
CA VAL A 318 15.14 14.38 2.72
C VAL A 318 15.96 13.39 3.53
N SER A 319 15.37 12.81 4.57
CA SER A 319 16.08 11.88 5.43
C SER A 319 16.19 10.49 4.80
N GLN A 320 17.19 9.73 5.26
CA GLN A 320 17.30 8.31 4.91
C GLN A 320 16.13 7.48 5.48
N HIS A 321 15.41 8.02 6.46
CA HIS A 321 14.22 7.41 7.02
C HIS A 321 13.04 7.47 6.02
N ALA A 322 12.76 8.65 5.45
CA ALA A 322 11.63 8.88 4.55
C ALA A 322 11.91 8.54 3.06
N ARG A 323 12.95 7.74 2.76
CA ARG A 323 13.42 7.45 1.39
C ARG A 323 12.40 6.81 0.44
N ARG A 324 11.25 6.33 0.94
CA ARG A 324 10.12 5.80 0.14
C ARG A 324 8.81 6.56 0.33
N ALA A 325 8.81 7.69 1.04
CA ALA A 325 7.60 8.45 1.38
C ALA A 325 6.74 8.85 0.16
N VAL A 326 7.33 9.17 -1.00
CA VAL A 326 6.55 9.50 -2.22
C VAL A 326 5.84 8.27 -2.78
N SER A 327 6.52 7.13 -2.84
CA SER A 327 5.92 5.86 -3.28
C SER A 327 4.85 5.36 -2.31
N GLU A 328 5.07 5.54 -1.01
CA GLU A 328 4.07 5.26 0.02
C GLU A 328 2.85 6.18 -0.10
N ALA A 329 3.06 7.47 -0.34
CA ALA A 329 2.00 8.44 -0.59
C ALA A 329 1.18 8.08 -1.84
N ASP A 330 1.84 7.64 -2.93
CA ASP A 330 1.15 7.20 -4.16
C ASP A 330 0.24 5.98 -3.90
N TRP A 331 0.73 4.98 -3.16
CA TRP A 331 -0.11 3.85 -2.77
C TRP A 331 -1.23 4.26 -1.82
N ALA A 332 -0.94 5.13 -0.86
CA ALA A 332 -1.93 5.60 0.12
C ALA A 332 -3.08 6.36 -0.55
N ARG A 333 -2.81 7.29 -1.46
CA ARG A 333 -3.88 8.00 -2.20
C ARG A 333 -4.76 7.06 -3.00
N ARG A 334 -4.19 6.06 -3.69
CA ARG A 334 -4.94 5.12 -4.54
C ARG A 334 -5.86 4.26 -3.70
N ILE A 335 -5.33 3.72 -2.60
CA ILE A 335 -6.10 2.90 -1.65
C ILE A 335 -7.24 3.71 -1.04
N MET A 336 -6.96 4.94 -0.58
CA MET A 336 -7.97 5.77 0.06
C MET A 336 -9.01 6.32 -0.92
N HIS A 337 -8.61 6.66 -2.15
CA HIS A 337 -9.54 7.03 -3.22
C HIS A 337 -10.50 5.87 -3.54
N ALA A 338 -9.98 4.67 -3.75
CA ALA A 338 -10.81 3.48 -3.98
C ALA A 338 -11.73 3.16 -2.78
N ALA A 339 -11.24 3.34 -1.55
CA ALA A 339 -12.02 3.14 -0.34
C ALA A 339 -13.20 4.13 -0.23
N ALA A 340 -12.92 5.42 -0.44
CA ALA A 340 -13.92 6.48 -0.40
C ALA A 340 -14.97 6.31 -1.51
N ARG A 341 -14.53 6.13 -2.77
CA ARG A 341 -15.42 5.95 -3.93
C ARG A 341 -16.36 4.76 -3.78
N ASN A 342 -15.88 3.68 -3.15
CA ASN A 342 -16.67 2.48 -2.93
C ASN A 342 -17.43 2.49 -1.58
N ALA A 343 -17.30 3.53 -0.74
CA ALA A 343 -17.87 3.58 0.60
C ALA A 343 -17.54 2.30 1.42
N THR A 344 -16.27 1.89 1.40
CA THR A 344 -15.75 0.70 2.10
C THR A 344 -14.47 1.02 2.83
N LEU A 345 -14.16 0.25 3.87
CA LEU A 345 -12.87 0.34 4.54
C LEU A 345 -11.73 -0.04 3.57
N PRO A 346 -10.53 0.57 3.68
CA PRO A 346 -9.37 0.28 2.83
C PRO A 346 -8.81 -1.15 3.02
N LYS A 347 -9.31 -1.87 4.02
CA LYS A 347 -8.85 -3.20 4.40
C LYS A 347 -9.04 -4.19 3.25
N GLY A 348 -7.95 -4.79 2.80
CA GLY A 348 -8.00 -5.84 1.77
C GLY A 348 -7.84 -5.34 0.33
N MET A 349 -7.73 -4.04 0.10
CA MET A 349 -7.57 -3.47 -1.25
C MET A 349 -6.17 -3.68 -1.81
N SER A 350 -5.14 -3.52 -0.98
CA SER A 350 -3.74 -3.79 -1.32
C SER A 350 -2.94 -4.23 -0.09
N ASP A 351 -1.77 -4.79 -0.33
CA ASP A 351 -0.72 -5.10 0.67
C ASP A 351 0.49 -4.16 0.53
N ALA A 352 0.47 -3.21 -0.40
CA ALA A 352 1.63 -2.38 -0.74
C ALA A 352 2.18 -1.59 0.47
N LEU A 353 1.32 -1.10 1.37
CA LEU A 353 1.73 -0.38 2.58
C LEU A 353 2.09 -1.31 3.76
N MET A 354 1.86 -2.62 3.64
CA MET A 354 2.20 -3.63 4.67
C MET A 354 3.65 -4.11 4.49
N THR A 355 4.58 -3.22 4.82
CA THR A 355 6.02 -3.39 4.56
C THR A 355 6.70 -4.35 5.53
N VAL A 356 6.25 -4.43 6.79
CA VAL A 356 6.89 -5.26 7.85
C VAL A 356 6.29 -6.65 8.01
N HIS A 357 4.97 -6.83 7.85
CA HIS A 357 4.30 -8.12 8.04
C HIS A 357 3.26 -8.39 6.94
N ALA A 358 2.84 -9.65 6.79
CA ALA A 358 1.79 -10.08 5.86
C ALA A 358 0.46 -10.34 6.59
N LYS A 359 -0.67 -10.28 5.86
CA LYS A 359 -1.99 -10.62 6.41
C LYS A 359 -2.09 -12.08 6.87
N HIS A 360 -1.45 -12.98 6.12
CA HIS A 360 -1.43 -14.42 6.37
C HIS A 360 0.00 -14.93 6.13
N PRO A 361 0.88 -14.87 7.13
CA PRO A 361 2.28 -15.24 6.96
C PRO A 361 2.51 -16.74 6.82
N PHE A 362 1.69 -17.55 7.47
CA PHE A 362 1.80 -19.00 7.50
C PHE A 362 0.61 -19.62 6.73
N PRO A 363 0.80 -20.00 5.46
CA PRO A 363 -0.26 -20.61 4.66
C PRO A 363 -0.56 -22.05 5.08
N ASP A 364 0.47 -22.76 5.56
CA ASP A 364 0.41 -24.17 5.92
C ASP A 364 0.53 -24.34 7.44
N THR A 365 -0.22 -25.29 7.99
CA THR A 365 -0.13 -25.74 9.38
C THR A 365 1.06 -26.69 9.60
N PRO A 366 1.57 -26.84 10.82
CA PRO A 366 2.61 -27.83 11.12
C PRO A 366 2.26 -29.26 10.68
N GLU A 367 0.99 -29.65 10.81
CA GLU A 367 0.48 -30.97 10.44
C GLU A 367 0.52 -31.16 8.92
N GLU A 368 0.02 -30.19 8.15
CA GLU A 368 0.06 -30.20 6.68
C GLU A 368 1.51 -30.27 6.17
N ILE A 369 2.43 -29.51 6.79
CA ILE A 369 3.86 -29.57 6.45
C ILE A 369 4.42 -30.98 6.72
N GLY A 370 4.05 -31.60 7.84
CA GLY A 370 4.44 -32.97 8.17
C GLY A 370 3.93 -33.99 7.16
N GLU A 371 2.67 -33.85 6.72
CA GLU A 371 2.08 -34.70 5.68
C GLU A 371 2.82 -34.57 4.34
N ILE A 372 3.14 -33.34 3.92
CA ILE A 372 3.92 -33.07 2.71
C ILE A 372 5.32 -33.69 2.83
N ALA A 373 6.00 -33.45 3.95
CA ALA A 373 7.35 -33.97 4.21
C ALA A 373 7.39 -35.51 4.13
N SER A 374 6.34 -36.19 4.62
CA SER A 374 6.23 -37.66 4.60
C SER A 374 6.17 -38.27 3.19
N GLN A 375 5.86 -37.47 2.17
CA GLN A 375 5.75 -37.89 0.77
C GLN A 375 7.03 -37.65 -0.02
N VAL A 376 7.97 -36.84 0.50
CA VAL A 376 9.23 -36.53 -0.18
C VAL A 376 10.18 -37.74 -0.18
N ARG A 377 10.78 -38.01 -1.34
CA ARG A 377 11.70 -39.15 -1.55
C ARG A 377 13.06 -38.76 -2.15
N ASP A 378 13.19 -37.53 -2.61
CA ASP A 378 14.43 -36.99 -3.17
C ASP A 378 15.28 -36.26 -2.10
N PRO A 379 16.60 -36.08 -2.34
CA PRO A 379 17.48 -35.44 -1.38
C PRO A 379 17.34 -33.92 -1.30
N ASN A 380 16.51 -33.28 -2.13
CA ASN A 380 16.45 -31.82 -2.20
C ASN A 380 15.80 -31.24 -0.95
N PHE A 381 16.46 -30.25 -0.37
CA PHE A 381 15.94 -29.53 0.78
C PHE A 381 14.78 -28.63 0.39
N ARG A 382 13.70 -28.77 1.16
CA ARG A 382 12.54 -27.89 1.11
C ARG A 382 12.43 -27.15 2.44
N VAL A 383 12.12 -25.87 2.36
CA VAL A 383 11.94 -25.00 3.52
C VAL A 383 10.50 -24.50 3.52
N GLN A 384 9.82 -24.66 4.65
CA GLN A 384 8.51 -24.04 4.91
C GLN A 384 8.55 -23.38 6.28
N ILE A 385 7.66 -22.42 6.51
CA ILE A 385 7.52 -21.75 7.81
C ILE A 385 6.10 -21.95 8.35
N SER A 386 6.00 -22.10 9.66
CA SER A 386 4.72 -22.15 10.37
C SER A 386 4.83 -21.39 11.70
N PRO A 387 3.74 -21.25 12.48
CA PRO A 387 3.83 -20.63 13.81
C PRO A 387 4.87 -21.27 14.73
N LEU A 388 5.27 -22.53 14.49
CA LEU A 388 6.28 -23.22 15.31
C LEU A 388 7.72 -22.85 14.97
N GLY A 389 7.98 -22.38 13.75
CA GLY A 389 9.34 -22.10 13.25
C GLY A 389 9.55 -22.49 11.80
N LEU A 390 10.81 -22.74 11.47
CA LEU A 390 11.28 -23.17 10.16
C LEU A 390 11.30 -24.70 10.09
N HIS A 391 10.65 -25.25 9.07
CA HIS A 391 10.61 -26.66 8.75
C HIS A 391 11.52 -26.93 7.56
N VAL A 392 12.52 -27.77 7.75
CA VAL A 392 13.44 -28.19 6.68
C VAL A 392 13.36 -29.69 6.50
N TYR A 393 12.99 -30.13 5.30
CA TYR A 393 12.79 -31.55 5.04
C TYR A 393 13.26 -31.98 3.66
N ASN A 394 13.62 -33.26 3.59
CA ASN A 394 13.95 -34.00 2.38
C ASN A 394 13.68 -35.49 2.67
N ARG A 395 14.18 -36.41 1.82
CA ARG A 395 14.09 -37.86 2.06
C ARG A 395 14.71 -38.34 3.40
N ASP A 396 15.63 -37.58 3.97
CA ASP A 396 16.37 -37.94 5.19
C ASP A 396 15.64 -37.46 6.47
N GLY A 397 14.43 -36.91 6.33
CA GLY A 397 13.54 -36.52 7.43
C GLY A 397 13.29 -35.02 7.52
N MET A 398 12.46 -34.65 8.51
CA MET A 398 12.08 -33.26 8.80
C MET A 398 12.81 -32.74 10.05
N ARG A 399 13.25 -31.49 9.98
CA ARG A 399 13.92 -30.76 11.06
C ARG A 399 13.11 -29.49 11.31
N LEU A 400 12.92 -29.16 12.59
CA LEU A 400 12.20 -27.98 13.04
C LEU A 400 13.09 -27.19 14.00
N ALA A 401 13.17 -25.88 13.78
CA ALA A 401 13.88 -24.96 14.65
C ALA A 401 13.33 -23.53 14.52
N GLN A 402 13.80 -22.61 15.36
CA GLN A 402 13.42 -21.19 15.28
C GLN A 402 14.53 -20.30 14.72
N GLY A 403 15.71 -20.84 14.40
CA GLY A 403 16.80 -20.10 13.80
C GLY A 403 17.63 -20.92 12.80
N ALA A 404 18.21 -20.23 11.82
CA ALA A 404 19.02 -20.84 10.77
C ALA A 404 20.26 -21.59 11.32
N PHE A 405 20.92 -21.01 12.33
CA PHE A 405 22.09 -21.62 12.97
C PHE A 405 21.77 -22.87 13.77
N GLU A 406 20.54 -23.01 14.29
CA GLU A 406 20.08 -24.23 14.97
C GLU A 406 19.84 -25.38 13.98
N LEU A 407 19.38 -25.07 12.76
CA LEU A 407 19.17 -26.04 11.69
C LEU A 407 20.48 -26.50 11.05
N TRP A 408 21.47 -25.61 10.95
CA TRP A 408 22.70 -25.87 10.20
C TRP A 408 23.39 -27.21 10.53
N PRO A 409 23.70 -27.55 11.81
CA PRO A 409 24.35 -28.83 12.14
C PRO A 409 23.51 -30.06 11.76
N GLN A 410 22.19 -29.90 11.63
CA GLN A 410 21.26 -30.99 11.32
C GLN A 410 21.22 -31.30 9.81
N LEU A 411 21.61 -30.35 8.95
CA LEU A 411 21.58 -30.50 7.48
C LEU A 411 22.74 -31.33 6.92
N ARG A 412 23.85 -31.44 7.65
CA ARG A 412 25.04 -32.23 7.27
C ARG A 412 25.65 -31.82 5.91
N LEU A 413 25.73 -30.52 5.66
CA LEU A 413 26.23 -29.93 4.41
C LEU A 413 27.70 -29.46 4.49
N GLN A 414 28.46 -29.88 5.50
CA GLN A 414 29.83 -29.40 5.73
C GLN A 414 30.81 -29.67 4.57
N ASP A 415 30.55 -30.70 3.77
CA ASP A 415 31.40 -31.12 2.64
C ASP A 415 30.83 -30.66 1.28
N ASP A 416 29.76 -29.85 1.28
CA ASP A 416 29.05 -29.38 0.08
C ASP A 416 28.81 -27.87 0.15
N ALA A 417 29.83 -27.11 -0.26
CA ALA A 417 29.85 -25.66 -0.13
C ALA A 417 28.71 -24.96 -0.89
N ASP A 418 28.34 -25.47 -2.07
CA ASP A 418 27.30 -24.87 -2.91
C ASP A 418 25.92 -25.02 -2.26
N HIS A 419 25.59 -26.23 -1.77
CA HIS A 419 24.33 -26.46 -1.05
C HIS A 419 24.32 -25.79 0.32
N ALA A 420 25.47 -25.71 1.00
CA ALA A 420 25.62 -24.99 2.25
C ALA A 420 25.31 -23.49 2.09
N PHE A 421 25.85 -22.86 1.05
CA PHE A 421 25.57 -21.46 0.73
C PHE A 421 24.08 -21.24 0.40
N TYR A 422 23.52 -22.08 -0.48
CA TYR A 422 22.11 -22.03 -0.84
C TYR A 422 21.19 -22.12 0.39
N MET A 423 21.41 -23.14 1.23
CA MET A 423 20.61 -23.32 2.45
C MET A 423 20.84 -22.18 3.44
N GLY A 424 22.05 -21.63 3.57
CA GLY A 424 22.30 -20.46 4.39
C GLY A 424 21.45 -19.25 3.98
N VAL A 425 21.34 -18.98 2.67
CA VAL A 425 20.52 -17.89 2.12
C VAL A 425 19.04 -18.13 2.38
N GLU A 426 18.53 -19.32 2.08
CA GLU A 426 17.11 -19.64 2.23
C GLU A 426 16.67 -19.70 3.70
N LEU A 427 17.51 -20.25 4.59
CA LEU A 427 17.22 -20.28 6.03
C LEU A 427 17.25 -18.88 6.65
N ALA A 428 18.21 -18.03 6.30
CA ALA A 428 18.23 -16.65 6.79
C ALA A 428 16.98 -15.88 6.33
N ARG A 429 16.54 -16.09 5.08
CA ARG A 429 15.32 -15.47 4.55
C ARG A 429 14.07 -15.99 5.26
N ALA A 430 13.97 -17.30 5.47
CA ALA A 430 12.87 -17.94 6.18
C ALA A 430 12.79 -17.49 7.64
N GLU A 431 13.95 -17.31 8.31
CA GLU A 431 14.03 -16.83 9.68
C GLU A 431 13.53 -15.39 9.80
N ILE A 432 14.00 -14.48 8.94
CA ILE A 432 13.48 -13.10 8.88
C ILE A 432 11.97 -13.11 8.63
N ALA A 433 11.51 -13.95 7.72
CA ALA A 433 10.09 -14.03 7.40
C ALA A 433 9.26 -14.51 8.59
N TRP A 434 9.74 -15.53 9.30
CA TRP A 434 9.08 -16.04 10.49
C TRP A 434 9.04 -15.00 11.62
N GLN A 435 10.17 -14.33 11.89
CA GLN A 435 10.27 -13.31 12.95
C GLN A 435 9.35 -12.12 12.72
N LEU A 436 9.25 -11.65 11.47
CA LEU A 436 8.43 -10.49 11.11
C LEU A 436 6.97 -10.85 10.79
N GLY A 437 6.63 -12.14 10.72
CA GLY A 437 5.33 -12.57 10.22
C GLY A 437 5.12 -12.16 8.76
N LYS A 438 6.08 -12.47 7.90
CA LYS A 438 6.02 -12.36 6.43
C LYS A 438 5.76 -13.72 5.81
N ARG A 439 5.20 -13.70 4.59
CA ARG A 439 5.11 -14.89 3.76
C ARG A 439 6.49 -15.23 3.21
N TYR A 440 6.91 -16.47 3.39
CA TYR A 440 8.10 -17.03 2.77
C TYR A 440 7.68 -17.97 1.65
N VAL A 441 8.35 -17.85 0.51
CA VAL A 441 8.31 -18.81 -0.58
C VAL A 441 9.76 -19.07 -0.97
N GLN A 442 10.17 -20.34 -0.95
CA GLN A 442 11.52 -20.73 -1.31
C GLN A 442 11.87 -20.26 -2.72
N ASP A 443 13.12 -19.85 -2.92
CA ASP A 443 13.65 -19.28 -4.17
C ASP A 443 13.03 -17.93 -4.59
N GLN A 444 12.16 -17.33 -3.77
CA GLN A 444 11.59 -16.01 -4.01
C GLN A 444 12.10 -14.98 -2.98
N PRO A 445 12.34 -13.72 -3.40
CA PRO A 445 12.62 -12.64 -2.47
C PRO A 445 11.41 -12.38 -1.56
N LEU A 446 11.65 -11.81 -0.38
CA LEU A 446 10.55 -11.33 0.47
C LEU A 446 9.85 -10.13 -0.18
N ASP A 447 8.52 -10.09 -0.12
CA ASP A 447 7.74 -8.93 -0.57
C ASP A 447 7.75 -7.84 0.50
N TRP A 448 8.34 -6.69 0.16
CA TRP A 448 8.42 -5.51 1.02
C TRP A 448 7.34 -4.46 0.69
N GLY A 449 6.37 -4.79 -0.16
CA GLY A 449 5.37 -3.83 -0.62
C GLY A 449 6.02 -2.69 -1.42
N CYS A 450 5.68 -1.44 -1.09
CA CYS A 450 6.26 -0.26 -1.74
C CYS A 450 7.62 0.18 -1.16
N ALA A 451 8.07 -0.45 -0.06
CA ALA A 451 9.34 -0.11 0.59
C ALA A 451 10.57 -0.54 -0.23
N ALA A 452 10.41 -1.48 -1.16
CA ALA A 452 11.46 -1.88 -2.09
C ALA A 452 10.92 -1.94 -3.53
N PRO A 453 11.74 -1.67 -4.55
CA PRO A 453 11.37 -1.93 -5.94
C PRO A 453 11.02 -3.41 -6.11
N ARG A 454 9.90 -3.69 -6.76
CA ARG A 454 9.59 -5.06 -7.17
C ARG A 454 10.38 -5.41 -8.42
N PRO A 455 11.11 -6.54 -8.46
CA PRO A 455 11.63 -7.04 -9.72
C PRO A 455 10.45 -7.28 -10.67
N ALA A 456 10.59 -6.91 -11.95
CA ALA A 456 9.60 -7.28 -12.93
C ALA A 456 9.50 -8.81 -13.00
N GLU A 457 8.32 -9.36 -12.72
CA GLU A 457 8.07 -10.80 -12.86
C GLU A 457 8.06 -11.15 -14.35
N ASP A 458 9.14 -11.78 -14.82
CA ASP A 458 9.15 -12.45 -16.11
C ASP A 458 8.43 -13.80 -15.98
N LEU A 459 7.10 -13.77 -16.06
CA LEU A 459 6.24 -14.95 -16.00
C LEU A 459 6.52 -15.97 -17.12
N ALA A 460 7.33 -15.62 -18.14
CA ALA A 460 7.76 -16.53 -19.20
C ALA A 460 9.06 -17.28 -18.85
N ARG A 461 9.81 -16.84 -17.85
CA ARG A 461 10.95 -17.57 -17.30
C ARG A 461 10.51 -18.41 -16.11
N TRP A 462 10.56 -19.73 -16.29
CA TRP A 462 10.62 -20.63 -15.14
C TRP A 462 11.81 -20.19 -14.28
N CYS A 463 11.58 -19.80 -13.03
CA CYS A 463 12.64 -19.60 -12.05
C CYS A 463 13.32 -20.97 -11.84
N ALA A 464 14.33 -21.25 -12.65
CA ALA A 464 15.27 -22.31 -12.33
C ALA A 464 15.85 -21.98 -10.94
N PRO A 465 16.01 -22.96 -10.02
CA PRO A 465 16.72 -22.72 -8.77
C PRO A 465 18.05 -22.05 -9.12
N GLY A 466 18.37 -20.95 -8.42
CA GLY A 466 19.52 -20.09 -8.73
C GLY A 466 20.75 -20.96 -9.01
N THR A 467 21.16 -21.03 -10.27
CA THR A 467 22.14 -22.05 -10.69
C THR A 467 23.52 -21.66 -10.19
N THR A 468 23.95 -22.20 -9.05
CA THR A 468 25.38 -22.38 -8.74
C THR A 468 26.00 -23.52 -9.57
N MET A 469 25.19 -24.28 -10.31
CA MET A 469 25.65 -25.46 -11.04
C MET A 469 26.30 -25.16 -12.40
N LYS A 470 27.60 -25.43 -12.51
CA LYS A 470 28.22 -25.83 -13.78
C LYS A 470 27.92 -27.31 -14.03
N THR A 471 27.20 -27.61 -15.11
CA THR A 471 27.10 -28.98 -15.64
C THR A 471 28.48 -29.45 -16.05
N SER A 472 29.02 -30.48 -15.39
CA SER A 472 30.26 -31.13 -15.84
C SER A 472 30.00 -31.90 -17.13
N LYS A 473 30.19 -31.23 -18.28
CA LYS A 473 30.29 -31.92 -19.57
C LYS A 473 31.64 -32.62 -19.63
N LYS A 474 31.67 -33.92 -19.35
CA LYS A 474 32.74 -34.81 -19.84
C LYS A 474 32.63 -34.85 -21.37
N SER A 475 33.46 -34.06 -22.04
CA SER A 475 33.65 -34.11 -23.49
C SER A 475 34.54 -35.29 -23.85
N SER A 476 33.94 -36.34 -24.41
CA SER A 476 34.64 -37.30 -25.28
C SER A 476 34.62 -36.76 -26.70
N ALA A 477 35.78 -36.47 -27.29
CA ALA A 477 36.10 -36.78 -28.70
C ALA A 477 37.40 -36.12 -29.16
N ALA A 478 38.27 -36.99 -29.67
CA ALA A 478 39.06 -36.88 -30.91
C ALA A 478 40.14 -35.79 -31.04
N GLU A 479 41.38 -36.23 -30.84
CA GLU A 479 42.57 -35.70 -31.49
C GLU A 479 42.47 -35.84 -33.02
N THR A 480 42.50 -34.71 -33.73
CA THR A 480 43.12 -34.62 -35.06
C THR A 480 43.78 -33.25 -35.16
N GLY A 481 45.04 -33.17 -34.73
CA GLY A 481 45.90 -31.99 -34.91
C GLY A 481 46.54 -32.01 -36.29
N ALA A 482 46.11 -31.09 -37.16
CA ALA A 482 46.84 -30.72 -38.36
C ALA A 482 47.97 -29.75 -37.98
N THR A 483 49.16 -30.05 -38.48
CA THR A 483 50.44 -29.40 -38.26
C THR A 483 50.53 -28.01 -38.91
N SER A 484 51.05 -27.02 -38.18
CA SER A 484 51.67 -25.83 -38.77
C SER A 484 53.00 -25.51 -38.07
N THR A 485 54.03 -25.55 -38.89
CA THR A 485 55.47 -25.42 -38.65
C THR A 485 55.87 -24.02 -38.18
N THR A 486 56.68 -23.94 -37.14
CA THR A 486 57.44 -22.75 -36.73
C THR A 486 58.82 -22.76 -37.40
N ALA A 487 59.21 -21.66 -38.03
CA ALA A 487 60.57 -21.42 -38.51
C ALA A 487 61.19 -20.30 -37.67
N ALA A 488 62.30 -20.62 -36.99
CA ALA A 488 63.22 -19.66 -36.38
C ALA A 488 64.50 -19.58 -37.22
N PRO A 489 65.16 -18.42 -37.31
CA PRO A 489 66.33 -18.24 -38.17
C PRO A 489 67.63 -18.65 -37.46
N SER A 490 68.56 -19.22 -38.21
CA SER A 490 69.93 -19.50 -37.76
C SER A 490 70.93 -18.64 -38.53
N PRO A 491 72.03 -18.18 -37.91
CA PRO A 491 73.18 -17.67 -38.64
C PRO A 491 74.36 -18.65 -38.62
N SER A 492 75.04 -18.69 -39.77
CA SER A 492 76.33 -19.35 -40.12
C SER A 492 76.24 -20.76 -40.69
#